data_AF-A4BBL0-F1
#
_entry.id   AF-A4BBL0-F1
#
_cell.length_a   1.000
_cell.length_b   1.000
_cell.length_c   1.000
_cell.angle_alpha   90.00
_cell.angle_beta   90.00
_cell.angle_gamma   90.00
#
_symmetry.space_group_name_H-M   'P 1'
#
loop_
_entity.id
_entity.type
_entity.pdbx_description
1 polymer ?
#
loop_
_entity_poly.entity_id
_entity_poly.type
_entity_poly.pdbx_seq_one_letter_code
_entity_poly.pdbx_strand_id
1 'polypeptide(L)'
;MKHHFTLTFRVNARQRVDVGQVARQMSGSDFHIESAPLNGTEFSVHFEREGSNAMELLEYARDQVTSAVPGAELIEMDMTEEPPMMGAVDDITKLVIQACQVFGDPELAHTWLSQPQSELGGNVPKVMMIDAEGRTVVSRVLTRLQQQS
;
A
#
# COMPACT_ATOMS: atom_id res chain seq x y z
N MET A 1 -8.81 10.37 17.43
CA MET A 1 -8.30 9.04 17.01
C MET A 1 -7.91 9.16 15.55
N LYS A 2 -6.93 8.39 15.08
CA LYS A 2 -6.57 8.33 13.67
C LYS A 2 -7.37 7.18 13.04
N HIS A 3 -8.07 7.45 11.95
CA HIS A 3 -8.89 6.46 11.26
C HIS A 3 -8.28 6.14 9.91
N HIS A 4 -8.24 4.86 9.54
CA HIS A 4 -7.91 4.41 8.19
C HIS A 4 -9.19 3.99 7.48
N PHE A 5 -9.37 4.50 6.27
CA PHE A 5 -10.55 4.26 5.48
C PHE A 5 -10.17 3.72 4.12
N THR A 6 -10.97 2.75 3.64
CA THR A 6 -10.95 2.29 2.26
C THR A 6 -12.36 2.41 1.70
N LEU A 7 -12.50 3.18 0.63
CA LEU A 7 -13.75 3.35 -0.11
C LEU A 7 -13.60 2.78 -1.51
N THR A 8 -14.38 1.76 -1.85
CA THR A 8 -14.37 1.18 -3.21
C THR A 8 -15.55 1.70 -4.00
N PHE A 9 -15.25 2.25 -5.16
CA PHE A 9 -16.20 2.81 -6.09
C PHE A 9 -16.24 1.99 -7.38
N ARG A 10 -17.41 1.95 -8.00
CA ARG A 10 -17.63 1.42 -9.33
C ARG A 10 -18.12 2.53 -10.25
N VAL A 11 -17.62 2.55 -11.48
CA VAL A 11 -18.12 3.38 -12.58
C VAL A 11 -18.75 2.52 -13.66
N ASN A 12 -19.62 3.13 -14.47
CA ASN A 12 -20.19 2.45 -15.62
C ASN A 12 -19.12 2.05 -16.64
N ALA A 13 -19.25 0.86 -17.24
CA ALA A 13 -18.27 0.20 -18.12
C ALA A 13 -17.83 0.99 -19.38
N ARG A 14 -18.41 2.16 -19.64
CA ARG A 14 -18.03 3.06 -20.73
C ARG A 14 -17.00 4.12 -20.33
N GLN A 15 -16.66 4.24 -19.05
CA GLN A 15 -15.66 5.18 -18.55
C GLN A 15 -14.50 4.40 -17.93
N ARG A 16 -13.30 4.53 -18.51
CA ARG A 16 -12.06 4.14 -17.82
C ARG A 16 -11.74 5.22 -16.79
N VAL A 17 -11.56 4.82 -15.53
CA VAL A 17 -11.12 5.74 -14.49
C VAL A 17 -9.64 5.98 -14.63
N ASP A 18 -9.25 7.24 -14.88
CA ASP A 18 -7.85 7.66 -14.77
C ASP A 18 -7.57 8.03 -13.32
N VAL A 19 -7.02 7.08 -12.56
CA VAL A 19 -6.67 7.26 -11.15
C VAL A 19 -5.74 8.44 -10.90
N GLY A 20 -4.90 8.80 -11.88
CA GLY A 20 -4.01 9.96 -11.79
C GLY A 20 -4.75 11.30 -11.91
N GLN A 21 -5.85 11.34 -12.67
CA GLN A 21 -6.74 12.50 -12.72
C GLN A 21 -7.53 12.65 -11.42
N VAL A 22 -8.07 11.56 -10.88
CA VAL A 22 -8.85 11.59 -9.63
C VAL A 22 -7.98 12.09 -8.48
N ALA A 23 -6.76 11.56 -8.34
CA ALA A 23 -5.84 11.96 -7.28
C ALA A 23 -5.45 13.45 -7.35
N ARG A 24 -5.42 14.03 -8.56
CA ARG A 24 -5.14 15.47 -8.76
C ARG A 24 -6.32 16.39 -8.42
N GLN A 25 -7.54 15.87 -8.47
CA GLN A 25 -8.76 16.63 -8.22
C GLN A 25 -9.21 16.56 -6.75
N MET A 26 -8.73 15.57 -6.01
CA MET A 26 -8.99 15.45 -4.58
C MET A 26 -8.08 16.41 -3.79
N SER A 27 -8.69 17.14 -2.86
CA SER A 27 -8.01 18.05 -1.94
C SER A 27 -7.53 17.27 -0.73
N GLY A 28 -6.22 17.03 -0.66
CA GLY A 28 -5.54 16.36 0.46
C GLY A 28 -4.35 15.53 -0.03
N SER A 29 -3.23 15.56 0.70
CA SER A 29 -2.04 14.75 0.40
C SER A 29 -2.14 13.31 0.94
N ASP A 30 -3.24 13.00 1.63
CA ASP A 30 -3.52 11.77 2.36
C ASP A 30 -4.33 10.75 1.53
N PHE A 31 -4.79 11.10 0.33
CA PHE A 31 -5.55 10.20 -0.54
C PHE A 31 -4.64 9.39 -1.46
N HIS A 32 -4.75 8.07 -1.36
CA HIS A 32 -4.12 7.10 -2.26
C HIS A 32 -5.22 6.40 -3.05
N ILE A 33 -5.09 6.33 -4.38
CA ILE A 33 -6.14 5.81 -5.27
C ILE A 33 -5.60 4.66 -6.10
N GLU A 34 -6.32 3.55 -6.09
CA GLU A 34 -5.92 2.32 -6.76
C GLU A 34 -7.04 1.85 -7.69
N SER A 35 -6.70 1.45 -8.91
CA SER A 35 -7.65 0.80 -9.82
C SER A 35 -7.61 -0.71 -9.63
N ALA A 36 -8.77 -1.36 -9.57
CA ALA A 36 -8.81 -2.82 -9.56
C ALA A 36 -8.25 -3.37 -10.90
N PRO A 37 -7.24 -4.25 -10.87
CA PRO A 37 -6.50 -4.66 -12.07
C PRO A 37 -7.33 -5.48 -13.07
N LEU A 38 -8.49 -5.99 -12.66
CA LEU A 38 -9.23 -6.99 -13.42
C LEU A 38 -10.28 -6.41 -14.39
N ASN A 39 -10.88 -5.25 -14.11
CA ASN A 39 -12.00 -4.74 -14.91
C ASN A 39 -11.92 -3.24 -15.29
N GLY A 40 -11.06 -2.44 -14.66
CA GLY A 40 -10.91 -1.01 -14.98
C GLY A 40 -12.14 -0.14 -14.72
N THR A 41 -13.21 -0.71 -14.16
CA THR A 41 -14.48 -0.07 -13.78
C THR A 41 -14.59 0.12 -12.27
N GLU A 42 -13.64 -0.38 -11.50
CA GLU A 42 -13.62 -0.29 -10.04
C GLU A 42 -12.31 0.34 -9.61
N PHE A 43 -12.39 1.18 -8.59
CA PHE A 43 -11.23 1.81 -7.98
C PHE A 43 -11.49 2.02 -6.48
N SER A 44 -10.42 1.94 -5.70
CA SER A 44 -10.44 2.13 -4.26
C SER A 44 -9.70 3.41 -3.91
N VAL A 45 -10.20 4.11 -2.90
CA VAL A 45 -9.61 5.31 -2.33
C VAL A 45 -9.30 5.03 -0.88
N HIS A 46 -8.02 5.11 -0.55
CA HIS A 46 -7.47 4.88 0.77
C HIS A 46 -7.04 6.22 1.35
N PHE A 47 -7.42 6.49 2.60
CA PHE A 47 -6.97 7.70 3.27
C PHE A 47 -6.90 7.51 4.77
N GLU A 48 -6.06 8.32 5.40
CA GLU A 48 -5.90 8.35 6.85
C GLU A 48 -6.15 9.76 7.37
N ARG A 49 -7.02 9.88 8.37
CA ARG A 49 -7.34 11.20 8.91
C ARG A 49 -7.65 11.16 10.40
N GLU A 50 -7.19 12.18 11.10
CA GLU A 50 -7.54 12.40 12.49
C GLU A 50 -8.92 13.05 12.58
N GLY A 51 -9.76 12.52 13.47
CA GLY A 51 -11.04 13.13 13.77
C GLY A 51 -11.73 12.48 14.96
N SER A 52 -12.84 13.10 15.35
CA SER A 52 -13.72 12.63 16.41
C SER A 52 -14.97 11.93 15.88
N ASN A 53 -15.30 12.11 14.59
CA ASN A 53 -16.48 11.53 13.96
C ASN A 53 -16.12 10.87 12.62
N ALA A 54 -16.00 9.55 12.62
CA ALA A 54 -15.64 8.77 11.43
C ALA A 54 -16.65 8.94 10.29
N MET A 55 -17.95 9.10 10.58
CA MET A 55 -18.98 9.28 9.55
C MET A 55 -18.82 10.59 8.78
N GLU A 56 -18.48 11.69 9.45
CA GLU A 56 -18.23 12.98 8.78
C GLU A 56 -17.00 12.90 7.86
N LEU A 57 -15.94 12.19 8.30
CA LEU A 57 -14.74 11.99 7.50
C LEU A 57 -15.03 11.17 6.24
N LEU A 58 -15.88 10.14 6.38
CA LEU A 58 -16.34 9.29 5.29
C LEU A 58 -17.21 10.03 4.28
N GLU A 59 -18.19 10.79 4.75
CA GLU A 59 -19.06 11.61 3.88
C GLU A 59 -18.24 12.64 3.11
N TYR A 60 -17.30 13.32 3.78
CA TYR A 60 -16.39 14.25 3.13
C TYR A 60 -15.57 13.59 2.01
N ALA A 61 -14.98 12.41 2.26
CA ALA A 61 -14.20 11.70 1.26
C ALA A 61 -15.08 11.21 0.09
N ARG A 62 -16.28 10.68 0.38
CA ARG A 62 -17.25 10.27 -0.65
C ARG A 62 -17.65 11.43 -1.54
N ASP A 63 -17.92 12.59 -0.97
CA ASP A 63 -18.33 13.78 -1.70
C ASP A 63 -17.19 14.30 -2.60
N GLN A 64 -15.94 14.23 -2.13
CA GLN A 64 -14.78 14.53 -2.98
C GLN A 64 -14.64 13.58 -4.17
N VAL A 65 -14.78 12.26 -3.95
CA VAL A 65 -14.66 11.27 -5.02
C VAL A 65 -15.79 11.40 -6.03
N THR A 66 -17.03 11.57 -5.59
CA THR A 66 -18.18 11.75 -6.48
C THR A 66 -18.14 13.07 -7.25
N SER A 67 -17.52 14.11 -6.69
CA SER A 67 -17.23 15.36 -7.41
C SER A 67 -16.13 15.17 -8.47
N ALA A 68 -15.08 14.40 -8.17
CA ALA A 68 -13.96 14.15 -9.09
C ALA A 68 -14.30 13.12 -10.19
N VAL A 69 -15.20 12.18 -9.89
CA VAL A 69 -15.65 11.11 -10.79
C VAL A 69 -17.18 11.10 -10.85
N PRO A 70 -17.79 11.94 -11.70
CA PRO A 70 -19.24 11.97 -11.87
C PRO A 70 -19.76 10.60 -12.34
N GLY A 71 -20.66 10.00 -11.55
CA GLY A 71 -21.22 8.67 -11.81
C GLY A 71 -20.47 7.51 -11.16
N ALA A 72 -19.51 7.77 -10.28
CA ALA A 72 -18.97 6.78 -9.37
C ALA A 72 -20.00 6.41 -8.29
N GLU A 73 -20.30 5.13 -8.16
CA GLU A 73 -21.14 4.57 -7.12
C GLU A 73 -20.27 3.91 -6.05
N LEU A 74 -20.46 4.29 -4.79
CA LEU A 74 -19.78 3.63 -3.67
C LEU A 74 -20.39 2.22 -3.50
N ILE A 75 -19.55 1.19 -3.61
CA ILE A 75 -19.98 -0.22 -3.52
C ILE A 75 -19.48 -0.90 -2.25
N GLU A 76 -18.41 -0.40 -1.64
CA GLU A 76 -17.84 -0.96 -0.42
C GLU A 76 -17.18 0.12 0.41
N MET A 77 -17.26 -0.02 1.73
CA MET A 77 -16.62 0.85 2.71
C MET A 77 -16.05 -0.01 3.82
N ASP A 78 -14.74 0.14 4.05
CA ASP A 78 -14.04 -0.48 5.15
C ASP A 78 -13.38 0.60 6.02
N MET A 79 -13.49 0.41 7.33
CA MET A 79 -12.85 1.25 8.35
C MET A 79 -11.99 0.33 9.19
N THR A 80 -10.70 0.27 8.88
CA THR A 80 -9.75 -0.54 9.62
C THR A 80 -8.98 0.34 10.62
N GLU A 81 -8.65 -0.23 11.77
CA GLU A 81 -7.63 0.36 12.66
C GLU A 81 -6.21 0.04 12.17
N GLU A 82 -6.09 -0.92 11.24
CA GLU A 82 -4.84 -1.31 10.61
C GLU A 82 -4.68 -0.58 9.26
N PRO A 83 -3.50 -0.01 8.96
CA PRO A 83 -3.24 0.62 7.68
C PRO A 83 -3.45 -0.41 6.54
N PRO A 84 -3.91 0.03 5.35
CA PRO A 84 -4.16 -0.87 4.24
C PRO A 84 -2.91 -1.73 3.96
N MET A 85 -3.07 -3.06 4.04
CA MET A 85 -1.96 -4.01 3.91
C MET A 85 -1.22 -3.91 2.56
N MET A 86 -1.75 -3.20 1.56
CA MET A 86 -1.07 -2.98 0.28
C MET A 86 0.24 -2.19 0.41
N GLY A 87 0.36 -1.25 1.35
CA GLY A 87 1.65 -0.58 1.60
C GLY A 87 2.71 -1.56 2.11
N ALA A 88 2.33 -2.47 3.01
CA ALA A 88 3.22 -3.51 3.52
C ALA A 88 3.56 -4.54 2.44
N VAL A 89 2.60 -4.96 1.60
CA VAL A 89 2.83 -5.90 0.50
C VAL A 89 3.75 -5.28 -0.56
N ASP A 90 3.56 -4.02 -0.93
CA ASP A 90 4.44 -3.30 -1.86
C ASP A 90 5.86 -3.15 -1.28
N ASP A 91 6.00 -2.79 0.00
CA ASP A 91 7.30 -2.69 0.66
C ASP A 91 8.01 -4.05 0.78
N ILE A 92 7.28 -5.12 1.11
CA ILE A 92 7.82 -6.49 1.12
C ILE A 92 8.27 -6.89 -0.29
N THR A 93 7.47 -6.58 -1.31
CA THR A 93 7.79 -6.89 -2.70
C THR A 93 9.05 -6.16 -3.15
N LYS A 94 9.20 -4.88 -2.82
CA LYS A 94 10.43 -4.10 -3.06
C LYS A 94 11.64 -4.72 -2.39
N LEU A 95 11.50 -5.18 -1.14
CA LEU A 95 12.57 -5.85 -0.40
C LEU A 95 12.96 -7.20 -1.02
N VAL A 96 11.99 -7.98 -1.49
CA VAL A 96 12.25 -9.24 -2.21
C VAL A 96 13.00 -8.95 -3.52
N ILE A 97 12.56 -7.95 -4.28
CA ILE A 97 13.25 -7.53 -5.52
C ILE A 97 14.68 -7.06 -5.21
N GLN A 98 14.87 -6.26 -4.15
CA GLN A 98 16.18 -5.79 -3.72
C GLN A 98 17.09 -6.98 -3.34
N ALA A 99 16.57 -7.97 -2.60
CA ALA A 99 17.32 -9.17 -2.26
C ALA A 99 17.76 -9.93 -3.53
N CYS A 100 16.86 -10.11 -4.51
CA CYS A 100 17.21 -10.73 -5.79
C CYS A 100 18.32 -9.96 -6.53
N GLN A 101 18.32 -8.63 -6.47
CA GLN A 101 19.38 -7.81 -7.07
C GLN A 101 20.72 -7.95 -6.34
N VAL A 102 20.71 -8.03 -5.01
CA VAL A 102 21.91 -8.18 -4.18
C VAL A 102 22.58 -9.53 -4.40
N PHE A 103 21.80 -10.60 -4.44
CA PHE A 103 22.33 -11.96 -4.56
C PHE A 103 22.47 -12.45 -6.00
N GLY A 104 21.89 -11.74 -6.96
CA GLY A 104 21.92 -12.08 -8.40
C GLY A 104 21.15 -13.35 -8.77
N ASP A 105 20.64 -14.08 -7.78
CA ASP A 105 19.93 -15.34 -7.94
C ASP A 105 18.69 -15.40 -7.02
N PRO A 106 17.50 -15.71 -7.56
CA PRO A 106 16.26 -15.77 -6.78
C PRO A 106 16.25 -16.85 -5.69
N GLU A 107 16.90 -17.99 -5.89
CA GLU A 107 16.95 -19.06 -4.88
C GLU A 107 17.86 -18.67 -3.71
N LEU A 108 18.99 -18.00 -3.99
CA LEU A 108 19.86 -17.43 -2.95
C LEU A 108 19.15 -16.33 -2.17
N ALA A 109 18.44 -15.43 -2.85
CA ALA A 109 17.64 -14.39 -2.20
C ALA A 109 16.54 -15.01 -1.32
N HIS A 110 15.81 -16.00 -1.83
CA HIS A 110 14.78 -16.71 -1.05
C HIS A 110 15.38 -17.41 0.18
N THR A 111 16.53 -18.07 0.02
CA THR A 111 17.23 -18.76 1.11
C THR A 111 17.65 -17.77 2.19
N TRP A 112 18.25 -16.65 1.80
CA TRP A 112 18.64 -15.61 2.73
C TRP A 112 17.44 -15.03 3.49
N LEU A 113 16.35 -14.71 2.78
CA LEU A 113 15.12 -14.20 3.39
C LEU A 113 14.45 -15.18 4.36
N SER A 114 14.66 -16.48 4.17
CA SER A 114 13.97 -17.55 4.90
C SER A 114 14.80 -18.18 6.02
N GLN A 115 16.06 -17.76 6.21
CA GLN A 115 16.95 -18.31 7.23
C GLN A 115 17.41 -17.24 8.23
N PRO A 116 17.81 -17.64 9.46
CA PRO A 116 18.46 -16.76 10.42
C PRO A 116 19.69 -16.08 9.83
N GLN A 117 19.78 -14.75 9.94
CA GLN A 117 20.92 -13.98 9.44
C GLN A 117 21.72 -13.36 10.58
N SER A 118 23.05 -13.48 10.49
CA SER A 118 23.96 -12.97 11.53
C SER A 118 23.90 -11.45 11.66
N GLU A 119 23.73 -10.77 10.52
CA GLU A 119 23.61 -9.32 10.35
C GLU A 119 22.31 -8.77 10.94
N LEU A 120 21.34 -9.65 11.19
CA LEU A 120 20.06 -9.38 11.84
C LEU A 120 20.02 -9.95 13.27
N GLY A 121 21.16 -10.31 13.85
CA GLY A 121 21.24 -10.86 15.21
C GLY A 121 20.64 -12.26 15.35
N GLY A 122 20.65 -13.05 14.27
CA GLY A 122 20.07 -14.40 14.23
C GLY A 122 18.56 -14.43 13.94
N ASN A 123 17.96 -13.29 13.58
CA ASN A 123 16.56 -13.23 13.19
C ASN A 123 16.34 -13.62 11.73
N VAL A 124 15.14 -14.10 11.42
CA VAL A 124 14.72 -14.48 10.06
C VAL A 124 14.11 -13.25 9.36
N PRO A 125 14.67 -12.77 8.23
CA PRO A 125 14.20 -11.56 7.56
C PRO A 125 12.70 -11.59 7.22
N LYS A 126 12.19 -12.71 6.69
CA LYS A 126 10.77 -12.87 6.33
C LYS A 126 9.82 -12.69 7.52
N VAL A 127 10.25 -13.06 8.72
CA VAL A 127 9.46 -12.87 9.95
C VAL A 127 9.53 -11.41 10.41
N MET A 128 10.70 -10.77 10.32
CA MET A 128 10.86 -9.36 10.68
C MET A 128 10.06 -8.43 9.76
N MET A 129 9.91 -8.76 8.47
CA MET A 129 9.21 -7.90 7.50
C MET A 129 7.69 -7.78 7.73
N ILE A 130 7.11 -8.48 8.72
CA ILE A 130 5.69 -8.34 9.09
C ILE A 130 5.39 -6.90 9.55
N ASP A 131 6.30 -6.28 10.29
CA ASP A 131 6.16 -4.89 10.76
C ASP A 131 7.10 -3.92 10.00
N ALA A 132 6.83 -2.61 10.14
CA ALA A 132 7.54 -1.56 9.41
C ALA A 132 8.99 -1.38 9.89
N GLU A 133 9.26 -1.63 11.16
CA GLU A 133 10.60 -1.50 11.74
C GLU A 133 11.50 -2.61 11.18
N GLY A 134 11.02 -3.85 11.19
CA GLY A 134 11.72 -4.98 10.61
C GLY A 134 11.93 -4.85 9.11
N ARG A 135 10.97 -4.31 8.35
CA ARG A 135 11.19 -3.94 6.93
C ARG A 135 12.33 -2.95 6.76
N THR A 136 12.39 -1.91 7.60
CA THR A 136 13.47 -0.90 7.56
C THR A 136 14.82 -1.52 7.90
N VAL A 137 14.88 -2.41 8.89
CA VAL A 137 16.12 -3.09 9.29
C VAL A 137 16.62 -4.00 8.16
N VAL A 138 15.74 -4.81 7.57
CA VAL A 138 16.09 -5.69 6.44
C VAL A 138 16.56 -4.88 5.23
N SER A 139 15.89 -3.78 4.88
CA SER A 139 16.32 -2.86 3.81
C SER A 139 17.75 -2.35 4.01
N ARG A 140 18.08 -1.92 5.23
CA ARG A 140 19.42 -1.40 5.56
C ARG A 140 20.49 -2.48 5.40
N VAL A 141 20.20 -3.72 5.80
CA VAL A 141 21.14 -4.83 5.65
C VAL A 141 21.35 -5.14 4.16
N LEU A 142 20.28 -5.28 3.38
CA LEU A 142 20.38 -5.52 1.93
C LEU A 142 21.16 -4.40 1.23
N THR A 143 20.93 -3.14 1.60
CA THR A 143 21.67 -1.99 1.05
C THR A 143 23.17 -2.06 1.36
N ARG A 144 23.55 -2.49 2.58
CA ARG A 144 24.97 -2.66 2.95
C ARG A 144 25.61 -3.80 2.18
N LEU A 145 24.92 -4.93 2.05
CA LEU A 145 25.41 -6.07 1.27
C LEU A 145 25.62 -5.69 -0.19
N GLN A 146 24.71 -4.91 -0.77
CA GLN A 146 24.86 -4.39 -2.14
C GLN A 146 26.11 -3.52 -2.36
N GLN A 147 26.55 -2.80 -1.32
CA GLN A 147 27.75 -1.95 -1.37
C GLN A 147 29.05 -2.74 -1.15
N GLN A 148 28.96 -4.01 -0.74
CA GLN A 148 30.09 -4.89 -0.49
C GLN A 148 30.33 -5.91 -1.62
N SER A 149 29.35 -6.09 -2.50
CA SER A 149 29.40 -6.89 -3.73
C SER A 149 30.03 -6.13 -4.89
#